data_AF-A0A958Q2F3-F1
#
_entry.id   AF-A0A958Q2F3-F1
#
_cell.length_a   1.000
_cell.length_b   1.000
_cell.length_c   1.000
_cell.angle_alpha   90.00
_cell.angle_beta   90.00
_cell.angle_gamma   90.00
#
_symmetry.space_group_name_H-M   'P 1'
#
loop_
_entity.id
_entity.type
_entity.pdbx_description
1 polymer ?
#
loop_
_entity_poly.entity_id
_entity_poly.type
_entity_poly.pdbx_seq_one_letter_code
_entity_poly.pdbx_strand_id
1 'polypeptide(L)'
;MTILTKDTEYSHAILSYLLAARQGEFAYLNILGRLGAEVPGKEVVGEIQKQIDLLNGCLKETLEDKPVFKLTWEEPESDVAKKIYEIADQVTVNLEELTHDLSAILSRQQFNEITGTRLILLLAALGRHTYARDNYLRCFYNFYKDLGNSEDATRYRTGVKSSEKDVEYTNGLIAAYQQYPELPLEFYHTLFGEVIALPGLIRKQIFDLRLLCSVYKGPFTYEMAQIPEDRANQWAQLGVSAEEAGNWEAWGIHPQEALLWMQAGVSEISIAGLWKAWRFPVVEAAKWIQGEFAPNEAADWANENFDPDEARQLINRGVSHPSLIKS
;
A
#
# COMPACT_ATOMS: atom_id res chain seq x y z
N MET A 1 19.17 -0.97 29.99
CA MET A 1 18.38 -0.54 28.82
C MET A 1 18.86 0.86 28.50
N THR A 2 19.68 1.01 27.47
CA THR A 2 20.05 2.33 26.96
C THR A 2 18.78 2.97 26.42
N ILE A 3 18.48 4.21 26.84
CA ILE A 3 17.39 4.98 26.27
C ILE A 3 17.75 5.17 24.79
N LEU A 4 16.95 4.62 23.89
CA LEU A 4 17.10 4.87 22.46
C LEU A 4 17.06 6.36 22.21
N THR A 5 17.99 6.85 21.41
CA THR A 5 17.87 8.19 20.89
C THR A 5 16.71 8.21 19.90
N LYS A 6 15.94 9.31 19.88
CA LYS A 6 14.89 9.50 18.86
C LYS A 6 15.47 9.46 17.44
N ASP A 7 16.74 9.83 17.28
CA ASP A 7 17.50 9.75 16.04
C ASP A 7 17.62 8.30 15.53
N THR A 8 17.87 7.33 16.44
CA THR A 8 17.98 5.91 16.09
C THR A 8 16.64 5.33 15.64
N GLU A 9 15.55 5.59 16.36
CA GLU A 9 14.21 5.14 15.96
C GLU A 9 13.78 5.74 14.62
N TYR A 10 14.03 7.04 14.43
CA TYR A 10 13.73 7.74 13.20
C TYR A 10 14.55 7.22 12.02
N SER A 11 15.87 7.03 12.22
CA SER A 11 16.74 6.44 11.20
C SER A 11 16.25 5.05 10.79
N HIS A 12 15.92 4.22 11.78
CA HIS A 12 15.41 2.88 11.55
C HIS A 12 14.11 2.89 10.74
N ALA A 13 13.20 3.83 11.03
CA ALA A 13 11.93 3.95 10.32
C ALA A 13 12.12 4.26 8.82
N ILE A 14 12.92 5.27 8.46
CA ILE A 14 13.22 5.60 7.07
C ILE A 14 13.87 4.42 6.35
N LEU A 15 14.92 3.86 6.96
CA LEU A 15 15.69 2.77 6.36
C LEU A 15 14.83 1.52 6.14
N SER A 16 13.98 1.16 7.11
CA SER A 16 13.06 0.02 6.99
C SER A 16 12.05 0.23 5.87
N TYR A 17 11.54 1.45 5.74
CA TYR A 17 10.57 1.79 4.70
C TYR A 17 11.19 1.68 3.29
N LEU A 18 12.39 2.23 3.10
CA LEU A 18 13.11 2.17 1.83
C LEU A 18 13.57 0.76 1.49
N LEU A 19 14.04 0.00 2.49
CA LEU A 19 14.43 -1.40 2.30
C LEU A 19 13.22 -2.23 1.85
N ALA A 20 12.08 -2.06 2.52
CA ALA A 20 10.83 -2.70 2.13
C ALA A 20 10.42 -2.34 0.69
N ALA A 21 10.50 -1.07 0.31
CA ALA A 21 10.17 -0.62 -1.04
C ALA A 21 11.09 -1.26 -2.10
N ARG A 22 12.40 -1.32 -1.85
CA ARG A 22 13.37 -1.94 -2.78
C ARG A 22 13.26 -3.47 -2.84
N GLN A 23 12.96 -4.13 -1.72
CA GLN A 23 12.66 -5.57 -1.71
C GLN A 23 11.40 -5.88 -2.50
N GLY A 24 10.34 -5.07 -2.34
CA GLY A 24 9.14 -5.16 -3.17
C GLY A 24 9.45 -4.96 -4.65
N GLU A 25 10.27 -3.98 -5.01
CA GLU A 25 10.71 -3.74 -6.38
C GLU A 25 11.53 -4.90 -6.96
N PHE A 26 12.42 -5.48 -6.19
CA PHE A 26 13.16 -6.66 -6.59
C PHE A 26 12.23 -7.85 -6.85
N ALA A 27 11.24 -8.08 -5.98
CA ALA A 27 10.20 -9.10 -6.17
C ALA A 27 9.37 -8.84 -7.45
N TYR A 28 8.97 -7.58 -7.67
CA TYR A 28 8.26 -7.14 -8.87
C TYR A 28 9.01 -7.52 -10.16
N LEU A 29 10.30 -7.19 -10.25
CA LEU A 29 11.13 -7.51 -11.42
C LEU A 29 11.30 -9.02 -11.63
N ASN A 30 11.48 -9.78 -10.55
CA ASN A 30 11.55 -11.24 -10.62
C ASN A 30 10.25 -11.86 -11.11
N ILE A 31 9.09 -11.35 -10.67
CA ILE A 31 7.78 -11.84 -11.10
C ILE A 31 7.56 -11.53 -12.58
N LEU A 32 7.87 -10.31 -13.03
CA LEU A 32 7.82 -9.94 -14.46
C LEU A 32 8.63 -10.92 -15.32
N GLY A 33 9.88 -11.16 -14.95
CA GLY A 33 10.76 -12.08 -15.70
C GLY A 33 10.26 -13.52 -15.68
N ARG A 34 9.77 -14.01 -14.53
CA ARG A 34 9.17 -15.35 -14.40
C ARG A 34 7.93 -15.54 -15.27
N LEU A 35 7.16 -14.47 -15.48
CA LEU A 35 5.94 -14.47 -16.28
C LEU A 35 6.18 -14.11 -17.76
N GLY A 36 7.44 -13.95 -18.18
CA GLY A 36 7.81 -13.70 -19.57
C GLY A 36 7.55 -12.26 -20.04
N ALA A 37 7.36 -11.31 -19.14
CA ALA A 37 7.37 -9.90 -19.49
C ALA A 37 8.80 -9.38 -19.70
N GLU A 38 8.92 -8.29 -20.46
CA GLU A 38 10.19 -7.58 -20.59
C GLU A 38 10.60 -7.01 -19.22
N VAL A 39 11.83 -7.31 -18.81
CA VAL A 39 12.43 -6.79 -17.59
C VAL A 39 13.54 -5.81 -17.96
N PRO A 40 13.77 -4.76 -17.15
CA PRO A 40 14.96 -3.94 -17.27
C PRO A 40 16.24 -4.78 -17.28
N GLY A 41 17.29 -4.23 -17.89
CA GLY A 41 18.60 -4.89 -18.01
C GLY A 41 19.19 -5.32 -16.66
N LYS A 42 20.14 -6.27 -16.70
CA LYS A 42 20.84 -6.79 -15.50
C LYS A 42 21.49 -5.67 -14.67
N GLU A 43 21.83 -4.56 -15.31
CA GLU A 43 22.38 -3.37 -14.67
C GLU A 43 21.40 -2.78 -13.64
N VAL A 44 20.11 -2.69 -13.97
CA VAL A 44 19.07 -2.13 -13.08
C VAL A 44 18.85 -3.03 -11.87
N VAL A 45 18.74 -4.35 -12.10
CA VAL A 45 18.61 -5.33 -11.01
C VAL A 45 19.84 -5.30 -10.09
N GLY A 46 21.04 -5.20 -10.68
CA GLY A 46 22.29 -5.09 -9.94
C GLY A 46 22.37 -3.81 -9.09
N GLU A 47 21.86 -2.69 -9.60
CA GLU A 47 21.80 -1.43 -8.85
C GLU A 47 20.81 -1.51 -7.67
N ILE A 48 19.62 -2.07 -7.88
CA ILE A 48 18.64 -2.29 -6.79
C ILE A 48 19.26 -3.18 -5.69
N GLN A 49 19.99 -4.23 -6.06
CA GLN A 49 20.65 -5.09 -5.08
C GLN A 49 21.71 -4.32 -4.26
N LYS A 50 22.53 -3.48 -4.90
CA LYS A 50 23.50 -2.64 -4.17
C LYS A 50 22.83 -1.69 -3.19
N GLN A 51 21.69 -1.12 -3.56
CA GLN A 51 20.92 -0.24 -2.69
C GLN A 51 20.32 -1.01 -1.49
N ILE A 52 19.83 -2.23 -1.72
CA ILE A 52 19.38 -3.14 -0.65
C ILE A 52 20.54 -3.44 0.32
N ASP A 53 21.72 -3.74 -0.20
CA ASP A 53 22.90 -4.06 0.61
C ASP A 53 23.34 -2.85 1.46
N LEU A 54 23.32 -1.64 0.88
CA LEU A 54 23.59 -0.39 1.59
C LEU A 54 22.59 -0.17 2.73
N LEU A 55 21.29 -0.30 2.47
CA LEU A 55 20.23 -0.10 3.45
C LEU A 55 20.31 -1.11 4.60
N ASN A 56 20.61 -2.37 4.31
CA ASN A 56 20.85 -3.40 5.32
C ASN A 56 22.07 -3.08 6.20
N GLY A 57 23.16 -2.60 5.60
CA GLY A 57 24.33 -2.14 6.35
C GLY A 57 23.98 -1.02 7.33
N CYS A 58 23.23 -0.02 6.86
CA CYS A 58 22.75 1.09 7.68
C CYS A 58 21.82 0.63 8.82
N LEU A 59 20.89 -0.28 8.56
CA LEU A 59 19.99 -0.83 9.60
C LEU A 59 20.76 -1.58 10.69
N LYS A 60 21.84 -2.27 10.34
CA LYS A 60 22.69 -2.90 11.35
C LYS A 60 23.38 -1.86 12.22
N GLU A 61 23.84 -0.75 11.64
CA GLU A 61 24.47 0.34 12.37
C GLU A 61 23.49 1.05 13.33
N THR A 62 22.20 1.17 12.98
CA THR A 62 21.22 1.77 13.90
C THR A 62 21.01 0.91 15.15
N LEU A 63 21.12 -0.42 15.08
CA LEU A 63 21.10 -1.30 16.26
C LEU A 63 22.32 -1.09 17.18
N GLU A 64 23.41 -0.52 16.67
CA GLU A 64 24.61 -0.15 17.42
C GLU A 64 24.57 1.31 17.92
N ASP A 65 23.38 1.95 17.92
CA ASP A 65 23.14 3.36 18.26
C ASP A 65 23.97 4.35 17.40
N LYS A 66 24.15 4.00 16.13
CA LYS A 66 24.76 4.88 15.11
C LYS A 66 23.67 5.33 14.13
N PRO A 67 22.88 6.37 14.48
CA PRO A 67 21.83 6.84 13.59
C PRO A 67 22.43 7.43 12.32
N VAL A 68 21.81 7.10 11.18
CA VAL A 68 22.17 7.70 9.88
C VAL A 68 21.59 9.11 9.75
N PHE A 69 20.50 9.35 10.49
CA PHE A 69 19.67 10.55 10.46
C PHE A 69 19.57 11.13 11.86
N LYS A 70 19.84 12.43 12.03
CA LYS A 70 19.67 13.13 13.31
C LYS A 70 18.59 14.19 13.23
N LEU A 71 17.67 14.23 14.18
CA LEU A 71 16.55 15.18 14.20
C LEU A 71 16.97 16.64 14.31
N THR A 72 18.22 16.90 14.69
CA THR A 72 18.79 18.25 14.77
C THR A 72 19.31 18.77 13.43
N TRP A 73 19.34 17.94 12.39
CA TRP A 73 19.80 18.34 11.07
C TRP A 73 18.74 19.14 10.32
N GLU A 74 19.18 20.14 9.53
CA GLU A 74 18.32 20.86 8.58
C GLU A 74 18.35 20.20 7.19
N GLU A 75 19.41 19.44 6.90
CA GLU A 75 19.59 18.68 5.67
C GLU A 75 20.45 17.42 5.92
N PRO A 76 20.44 16.41 5.01
CA PRO A 76 21.31 15.24 5.14
C PRO A 76 22.80 15.62 5.15
N GLU A 77 23.45 15.56 6.31
CA GLU A 77 24.84 16.03 6.45
C GLU A 77 25.88 14.99 5.97
N SER A 78 25.60 13.69 6.11
CA SER A 78 26.53 12.62 5.71
C SER A 78 26.32 12.16 4.27
N ASP A 79 27.38 11.68 3.61
CA ASP A 79 27.30 11.13 2.26
C ASP A 79 26.34 9.94 2.18
N VAL A 80 26.28 9.12 3.24
CA VAL A 80 25.35 7.99 3.35
C VAL A 80 23.90 8.51 3.43
N ALA A 81 23.63 9.52 4.25
CA ALA A 81 22.29 10.11 4.38
C ALA A 81 21.84 10.74 3.05
N LYS A 82 22.71 11.47 2.36
CA LYS A 82 22.44 12.00 1.01
C LYS A 82 22.11 10.88 0.02
N LYS A 83 22.90 9.80 0.04
CA LYS A 83 22.64 8.64 -0.83
C LYS A 83 21.29 7.97 -0.55
N ILE A 84 20.88 7.91 0.71
CA ILE A 84 19.56 7.36 1.09
C ILE A 84 18.42 8.26 0.58
N TYR A 85 18.59 9.59 0.61
CA TYR A 85 17.61 10.51 0.01
C TYR A 85 17.51 10.32 -1.51
N GLU A 86 18.63 10.15 -2.23
CA GLU A 86 18.60 9.81 -3.67
C GLU A 86 17.82 8.51 -3.93
N ILE A 87 17.99 7.51 -3.05
CA ILE A 87 17.24 6.25 -3.14
C ILE A 87 15.74 6.51 -2.92
N ALA A 88 15.37 7.36 -1.95
CA ALA A 88 13.98 7.71 -1.67
C ALA A 88 13.30 8.43 -2.84
N ASP A 89 14.00 9.37 -3.47
CA ASP A 89 13.51 10.06 -4.66
C ASP A 89 13.29 9.08 -5.82
N GLN A 90 14.25 8.19 -6.08
CA GLN A 90 14.10 7.18 -7.12
C GLN A 90 12.97 6.17 -6.83
N VAL A 91 12.80 5.75 -5.57
CA VAL A 91 11.65 4.91 -5.17
C VAL A 91 10.34 5.64 -5.45
N THR A 92 10.27 6.93 -5.10
CA THR A 92 9.06 7.74 -5.30
C THR A 92 8.67 7.80 -6.77
N VAL A 93 9.62 8.13 -7.66
CA VAL A 93 9.38 8.17 -9.12
C VAL A 93 8.89 6.82 -9.64
N ASN A 94 9.55 5.72 -9.28
CA ASN A 94 9.17 4.39 -9.74
C ASN A 94 7.75 3.98 -9.25
N LEU A 95 7.37 4.38 -8.04
CA LEU A 95 6.02 4.12 -7.50
C LEU A 95 4.96 5.00 -8.18
N GLU A 96 5.28 6.24 -8.58
CA GLU A 96 4.38 7.13 -9.31
C GLU A 96 4.07 6.58 -10.71
N GLU A 97 5.10 6.15 -11.44
CA GLU A 97 4.97 5.49 -12.75
C GLU A 97 4.10 4.23 -12.64
N LEU A 98 4.39 3.35 -11.66
CA LEU A 98 3.60 2.15 -11.44
C LEU A 98 2.14 2.47 -11.10
N THR A 99 1.89 3.48 -10.27
CA THR A 99 0.53 3.91 -9.93
C THR A 99 -0.24 4.36 -11.17
N HIS A 100 0.41 5.14 -12.04
CA HIS A 100 -0.19 5.62 -13.28
C HIS A 100 -0.62 4.43 -14.17
N ASP A 101 0.28 3.47 -14.38
CA ASP A 101 0.00 2.28 -15.19
C ASP A 101 -1.14 1.44 -14.61
N LEU A 102 -1.14 1.22 -13.30
CA LEU A 102 -2.20 0.45 -12.63
C LEU A 102 -3.56 1.15 -12.74
N SER A 103 -3.62 2.47 -12.52
CA SER A 103 -4.84 3.25 -12.71
C SER A 103 -5.35 3.18 -14.15
N ALA A 104 -4.45 3.22 -15.14
CA ALA A 104 -4.82 3.08 -16.55
C ALA A 104 -5.37 1.67 -16.89
N ILE A 105 -4.86 0.62 -16.25
CA ILE A 105 -5.36 -0.75 -16.43
C ILE A 105 -6.73 -0.94 -15.75
N LEU A 106 -6.86 -0.49 -14.50
CA LEU A 106 -8.05 -0.72 -13.65
C LEU A 106 -9.24 0.19 -13.97
N SER A 107 -9.03 1.27 -14.73
CA SER A 107 -10.12 2.15 -15.19
C SER A 107 -10.98 1.55 -16.31
N ARG A 108 -10.59 0.40 -16.88
CA ARG A 108 -11.34 -0.28 -17.95
C ARG A 108 -12.67 -0.85 -17.45
N GLN A 109 -13.63 -1.03 -18.37
CA GLN A 109 -14.98 -1.47 -18.03
C GLN A 109 -15.10 -2.98 -17.76
N GLN A 110 -14.25 -3.82 -18.36
CA GLN A 110 -14.30 -5.27 -18.20
C GLN A 110 -12.94 -5.82 -17.77
N PHE A 111 -12.82 -6.25 -16.51
CA PHE A 111 -11.56 -6.73 -15.93
C PHE A 111 -11.15 -8.11 -16.48
N ASN A 112 -12.12 -8.96 -16.80
CA ASN A 112 -11.92 -10.27 -17.42
C ASN A 112 -11.37 -10.21 -18.86
N GLU A 113 -11.43 -9.04 -19.52
CA GLU A 113 -10.80 -8.83 -20.83
C GLU A 113 -9.29 -8.48 -20.72
N ILE A 114 -8.76 -8.30 -19.50
CA ILE A 114 -7.35 -7.98 -19.29
C ILE A 114 -6.51 -9.23 -19.49
N THR A 115 -5.61 -9.18 -20.47
CA THR A 115 -4.75 -10.31 -20.87
C THR A 115 -3.30 -9.87 -21.09
N GLY A 116 -2.42 -10.85 -21.29
CA GLY A 116 -1.01 -10.64 -21.64
C GLY A 116 -0.27 -9.75 -20.65
N THR A 117 0.52 -8.79 -21.16
CA THR A 117 1.40 -7.93 -20.36
C THR A 117 0.68 -7.15 -19.26
N ARG A 118 -0.59 -6.75 -19.46
CA ARG A 118 -1.34 -6.01 -18.44
C ARG A 118 -1.68 -6.90 -17.24
N LEU A 119 -2.07 -8.14 -17.50
CA LEU A 119 -2.37 -9.09 -16.43
C LEU A 119 -1.10 -9.47 -15.65
N ILE A 120 0.02 -9.64 -16.36
CA ILE A 120 1.33 -9.85 -15.76
C ILE A 120 1.74 -8.66 -14.87
N LEU A 121 1.53 -7.43 -15.34
CA LEU A 121 1.81 -6.21 -14.58
C LEU A 121 1.00 -6.13 -13.28
N LEU A 122 -0.29 -6.49 -13.32
CA LEU A 122 -1.14 -6.55 -12.12
C LEU A 122 -0.63 -7.57 -11.10
N LEU A 123 -0.28 -8.78 -11.54
CA LEU A 123 0.29 -9.82 -10.68
C LEU A 123 1.65 -9.42 -10.09
N ALA A 124 2.51 -8.81 -10.89
CA ALA A 124 3.79 -8.30 -10.43
C ALA A 124 3.63 -7.17 -9.42
N ALA A 125 2.69 -6.24 -9.64
CA ALA A 125 2.39 -5.16 -8.72
C ALA A 125 1.81 -5.66 -7.38
N LEU A 126 0.94 -6.68 -7.41
CA LEU A 126 0.46 -7.34 -6.22
C LEU A 126 1.63 -7.96 -5.43
N GLY A 127 2.53 -8.67 -6.13
CA GLY A 127 3.78 -9.18 -5.54
C GLY A 127 4.66 -8.07 -4.96
N ARG A 128 4.83 -6.95 -5.66
CA ARG A 128 5.57 -5.79 -5.15
C ARG A 128 5.03 -5.37 -3.78
N HIS A 129 3.72 -5.20 -3.69
CA HIS A 129 3.05 -4.72 -2.49
C HIS A 129 3.17 -5.72 -1.34
N THR A 130 2.86 -7.00 -1.57
CA THR A 130 2.85 -8.00 -0.50
C THR A 130 4.26 -8.28 0.03
N TYR A 131 5.27 -8.37 -0.83
CA TYR A 131 6.66 -8.51 -0.40
C TYR A 131 7.19 -7.25 0.30
N ALA A 132 6.84 -6.04 -0.16
CA ALA A 132 7.21 -4.82 0.53
C ALA A 132 6.62 -4.77 1.95
N ARG A 133 5.32 -5.05 2.08
CA ARG A 133 4.63 -5.08 3.38
C ARG A 133 5.23 -6.12 4.33
N ASP A 134 5.52 -7.33 3.86
CA ASP A 134 6.16 -8.37 4.66
C ASP A 134 7.53 -7.92 5.18
N ASN A 135 8.38 -7.37 4.29
CA ASN A 135 9.70 -6.88 4.68
C ASN A 135 9.62 -5.73 5.69
N TYR A 136 8.70 -4.78 5.49
CA TYR A 136 8.46 -3.68 6.44
C TYR A 136 8.13 -4.21 7.84
N LEU A 137 7.14 -5.11 7.94
CA LEU A 137 6.70 -5.66 9.22
C LEU A 137 7.80 -6.47 9.92
N ARG A 138 8.59 -7.24 9.15
CA ARG A 138 9.74 -7.98 9.70
C ARG A 138 10.84 -7.07 10.21
N CYS A 139 11.15 -5.98 9.52
CA CYS A 139 12.17 -5.01 9.95
C CYS A 139 11.81 -4.45 11.34
N PHE A 140 10.60 -3.94 11.50
CA PHE A 140 10.14 -3.41 12.80
C PHE A 140 10.03 -4.49 13.87
N TYR A 141 9.53 -5.68 13.54
CA TYR A 141 9.49 -6.80 14.48
C TYR A 141 10.90 -7.15 15.01
N ASN A 142 11.87 -7.30 14.12
CA ASN A 142 13.25 -7.64 14.49
C ASN A 142 13.90 -6.51 15.30
N PHE A 143 13.71 -5.26 14.90
CA PHE A 143 14.22 -4.10 15.62
C PHE A 143 13.74 -4.05 17.07
N TYR A 144 12.43 -4.06 17.30
CA TYR A 144 11.90 -4.01 18.66
C TYR A 144 12.24 -5.26 19.48
N LYS A 145 12.32 -6.42 18.83
CA LYS A 145 12.75 -7.66 19.47
C LYS A 145 14.20 -7.57 19.95
N ASP A 146 15.12 -7.10 19.10
CA ASP A 146 16.55 -7.01 19.40
C ASP A 146 16.84 -5.94 20.46
N LEU A 147 16.00 -4.91 20.53
CA LEU A 147 16.00 -3.90 21.61
C LEU A 147 15.40 -4.40 22.94
N GLY A 148 14.79 -5.58 22.95
CA GLY A 148 14.09 -6.11 24.12
C GLY A 148 12.76 -5.41 24.43
N ASN A 149 12.18 -4.66 23.49
CA ASN A 149 10.85 -4.07 23.60
C ASN A 149 9.78 -5.09 23.19
N SER A 150 9.36 -5.92 24.16
CA SER A 150 8.43 -7.03 23.90
C SER A 150 7.01 -6.60 23.51
N GLU A 151 6.56 -5.41 23.92
CA GLU A 151 5.22 -4.90 23.62
C GLU A 151 5.10 -4.56 22.14
N ASP A 152 5.98 -3.69 21.63
CA ASP A 152 5.99 -3.32 20.22
C ASP A 152 6.33 -4.52 19.33
N ALA A 153 7.29 -5.36 19.73
CA ALA A 153 7.58 -6.60 19.00
C ALA A 153 6.34 -7.51 18.90
N THR A 154 5.50 -7.58 19.94
CA THR A 154 4.26 -8.36 19.89
C THR A 154 3.24 -7.74 18.93
N ARG A 155 3.13 -6.41 18.90
CA ARG A 155 2.26 -5.69 17.95
C ARG A 155 2.62 -6.02 16.50
N TYR A 156 3.91 -5.98 16.14
CA TYR A 156 4.35 -6.30 14.78
C TYR A 156 4.29 -7.80 14.44
N ARG A 157 4.44 -8.69 15.42
CA ARG A 157 4.39 -10.15 15.19
C ARG A 157 3.07 -10.60 14.55
N THR A 158 1.94 -10.04 14.98
CA THR A 158 0.64 -10.37 14.38
C THR A 158 0.59 -9.92 12.92
N GLY A 159 1.13 -8.75 12.62
CA GLY A 159 1.29 -8.26 11.25
C GLY A 159 2.13 -9.19 10.38
N VAL A 160 3.30 -9.64 10.87
CA VAL A 160 4.19 -10.57 10.14
C VAL A 160 3.47 -11.86 9.74
N LYS A 161 2.68 -12.45 10.65
CA LYS A 161 1.91 -13.67 10.33
C LYS A 161 0.83 -13.43 9.28
N SER A 162 0.24 -12.23 9.26
CA SER A 162 -0.71 -11.85 8.22
C SER A 162 0.00 -11.65 6.88
N SER A 163 1.12 -10.94 6.84
CA SER A 163 1.85 -10.71 5.60
C SER A 163 2.43 -11.98 4.98
N GLU A 164 2.82 -12.95 5.80
CA GLU A 164 3.23 -14.29 5.34
C GLU A 164 2.12 -14.96 4.52
N LYS A 165 0.88 -14.93 5.02
CA LYS A 165 -0.28 -15.47 4.30
C LYS A 165 -0.56 -14.70 3.02
N ASP A 166 -0.43 -13.39 3.04
CA ASP A 166 -0.66 -12.55 1.85
C ASP A 166 0.38 -12.85 0.75
N VAL A 167 1.64 -13.10 1.13
CA VAL A 167 2.71 -13.52 0.22
C VAL A 167 2.45 -14.94 -0.32
N GLU A 168 2.05 -15.88 0.53
CA GLU A 168 1.68 -17.24 0.12
C GLU A 168 0.52 -17.21 -0.89
N TYR A 169 -0.52 -16.43 -0.57
CA TYR A 169 -1.69 -16.24 -1.41
C TYR A 169 -1.35 -15.62 -2.76
N THR A 170 -0.54 -14.55 -2.76
CA THR A 170 -0.05 -13.91 -4.00
C THR A 170 0.73 -14.90 -4.88
N ASN A 171 1.59 -15.72 -4.27
CA ASN A 171 2.30 -16.76 -5.00
C ASN A 171 1.37 -17.82 -5.58
N GLY A 172 0.27 -18.15 -4.89
CA GLY A 172 -0.79 -19.02 -5.39
C GLY A 172 -1.44 -18.47 -6.66
N LEU A 173 -1.79 -17.18 -6.70
CA LEU A 173 -2.33 -16.53 -7.89
C LEU A 173 -1.34 -16.55 -9.06
N ILE A 174 -0.05 -16.27 -8.78
CA ILE A 174 0.97 -16.30 -9.83
C ILE A 174 1.17 -17.73 -10.36
N ALA A 175 1.18 -18.74 -9.50
CA ALA A 175 1.27 -20.14 -9.91
C ALA A 175 0.07 -20.57 -10.77
N ALA A 176 -1.15 -20.18 -10.37
CA ALA A 176 -2.36 -20.43 -11.15
C ALA A 176 -2.25 -19.81 -12.56
N TYR A 177 -1.80 -18.56 -12.66
CA TYR A 177 -1.56 -17.90 -13.95
C TYR A 177 -0.61 -18.69 -14.87
N GLN A 178 0.45 -19.29 -14.32
CA GLN A 178 1.40 -20.08 -15.09
C GLN A 178 0.89 -21.47 -15.47
N GLN A 179 0.03 -22.06 -14.65
CA GLN A 179 -0.44 -23.44 -14.81
C GLN A 179 -1.60 -23.56 -15.80
N TYR A 180 -2.50 -22.58 -15.85
CA TYR A 180 -3.73 -22.67 -16.64
C TYR A 180 -3.59 -21.93 -17.98
N PRO A 181 -3.70 -22.63 -19.14
CA PRO A 181 -3.70 -21.99 -20.45
C PRO A 181 -4.88 -21.03 -20.64
N GLU A 182 -6.03 -21.36 -20.03
CA GLU A 182 -7.24 -20.54 -20.00
C GLU A 182 -7.63 -20.31 -18.55
N LEU A 183 -7.74 -19.04 -18.15
CA LEU A 183 -8.01 -18.67 -16.76
C LEU A 183 -9.51 -18.67 -16.51
N PRO A 184 -9.98 -19.31 -15.42
CA PRO A 184 -11.38 -19.31 -15.06
C PRO A 184 -11.84 -17.91 -14.62
N LEU A 185 -13.15 -17.60 -14.72
CA LEU A 185 -13.69 -16.29 -14.36
C LEU A 185 -13.40 -15.93 -12.89
N GLU A 186 -13.41 -16.94 -12.02
CA GLU A 186 -13.12 -16.82 -10.60
C GLU A 186 -11.72 -16.26 -10.35
N PHE A 187 -10.73 -16.64 -11.18
CA PHE A 187 -9.38 -16.08 -11.09
C PHE A 187 -9.38 -14.56 -11.26
N TYR A 188 -10.15 -14.07 -12.25
CA TYR A 188 -10.26 -12.63 -12.52
C TYR A 188 -10.99 -11.89 -11.40
N HIS A 189 -12.08 -12.44 -10.88
CA HIS A 189 -12.80 -11.84 -9.75
C HIS A 189 -11.91 -11.76 -8.51
N THR A 190 -11.21 -12.85 -8.20
CA THR A 190 -10.26 -12.90 -7.10
C THR A 190 -9.15 -11.88 -7.29
N LEU A 191 -8.46 -11.89 -8.44
CA LEU A 191 -7.37 -10.97 -8.70
C LEU A 191 -7.86 -9.51 -8.64
N PHE A 192 -9.02 -9.20 -9.21
CA PHE A 192 -9.60 -7.86 -9.17
C PHE A 192 -9.71 -7.34 -7.74
N GLY A 193 -10.25 -8.15 -6.83
CA GLY A 193 -10.41 -7.74 -5.44
C GLY A 193 -9.09 -7.44 -4.73
N GLU A 194 -8.02 -8.14 -5.10
CA GLU A 194 -6.68 -7.89 -4.57
C GLU A 194 -6.01 -6.65 -5.17
N VAL A 195 -6.22 -6.38 -6.46
CA VAL A 195 -5.46 -5.34 -7.16
C VAL A 195 -6.17 -3.98 -7.19
N ILE A 196 -7.48 -3.93 -6.98
CA ILE A 196 -8.27 -2.70 -7.17
C ILE A 196 -7.83 -1.56 -6.24
N ALA A 197 -7.33 -1.90 -5.04
CA ALA A 197 -6.84 -0.94 -4.06
C ALA A 197 -5.36 -0.54 -4.26
N LEU A 198 -4.59 -1.25 -5.10
CA LEU A 198 -3.15 -1.05 -5.23
C LEU A 198 -2.74 0.38 -5.59
N PRO A 199 -3.43 1.10 -6.52
CA PRO A 199 -3.06 2.49 -6.79
C PRO A 199 -3.14 3.38 -5.54
N GLY A 200 -4.14 3.18 -4.69
CA GLY A 200 -4.29 3.92 -3.43
C GLY A 200 -3.20 3.56 -2.42
N LEU A 201 -2.93 2.25 -2.27
CA LEU A 201 -1.89 1.74 -1.38
C LEU A 201 -0.48 2.22 -1.79
N ILE A 202 -0.19 2.29 -3.09
CA ILE A 202 1.10 2.76 -3.59
C ILE A 202 1.24 4.29 -3.43
N ARG A 203 0.19 5.07 -3.70
CA ARG A 203 0.22 6.52 -3.40
C ARG A 203 0.38 6.80 -1.92
N LYS A 204 -0.23 5.99 -1.06
CA LYS A 204 -0.03 6.04 0.38
C LYS A 204 1.43 5.75 0.73
N GLN A 205 2.06 4.81 0.02
CA GLN A 205 3.46 4.49 0.20
C GLN A 205 4.38 5.68 -0.13
N ILE A 206 4.10 6.37 -1.23
CA ILE A 206 4.80 7.60 -1.63
C ILE A 206 4.61 8.69 -0.57
N PHE A 207 3.38 8.89 -0.11
CA PHE A 207 3.06 9.88 0.91
C PHE A 207 3.83 9.63 2.22
N ASP A 208 3.86 8.39 2.70
CA ASP A 208 4.59 8.02 3.91
C ASP A 208 6.09 8.26 3.78
N LEU A 209 6.69 7.98 2.63
CA LEU A 209 8.08 8.31 2.37
C LEU A 209 8.33 9.83 2.47
N ARG A 210 7.44 10.65 1.91
CA ARG A 210 7.54 12.12 2.00
C ARG A 210 7.43 12.60 3.43
N LEU A 211 6.47 12.08 4.19
CA LEU A 211 6.28 12.41 5.60
C LEU A 211 7.49 12.00 6.44
N LEU A 212 8.01 10.80 6.22
CA LEU A 212 9.20 10.33 6.91
C LEU A 212 10.42 11.20 6.55
N CYS A 213 10.59 11.59 5.29
CA CYS A 213 11.73 12.39 4.84
C CYS A 213 11.58 13.91 5.08
N SER A 214 10.43 14.38 5.59
CA SER A 214 10.16 15.81 5.77
C SER A 214 10.66 16.38 7.09
N VAL A 215 11.08 15.55 8.04
CA VAL A 215 11.34 15.98 9.43
C VAL A 215 12.37 17.10 9.54
N TYR A 216 13.28 17.21 8.58
CA TYR A 216 14.29 18.29 8.52
C TYR A 216 13.79 19.59 7.90
N LYS A 217 12.63 19.56 7.25
CA LYS A 217 12.06 20.71 6.54
C LYS A 217 11.07 21.50 7.40
N GLY A 218 11.00 21.19 8.70
CA GLY A 218 10.07 21.80 9.64
C GLY A 218 8.69 21.10 9.67
N PRO A 219 7.62 21.80 10.07
CA PRO A 219 6.28 21.24 10.09
C PRO A 219 5.87 20.73 8.70
N PHE A 220 5.24 19.55 8.64
CA PHE A 220 4.78 18.98 7.38
C PHE A 220 3.67 19.84 6.75
N THR A 221 3.88 20.30 5.53
CA THR A 221 2.98 21.23 4.82
C THR A 221 2.24 20.55 3.67
N TYR A 222 1.18 21.20 3.16
CA TYR A 222 0.45 20.76 1.98
C TYR A 222 1.34 20.64 0.73
N GLU A 223 2.31 21.54 0.58
CA GLU A 223 3.28 21.51 -0.50
C GLU A 223 4.16 20.26 -0.41
N MET A 224 4.62 19.88 0.78
CA MET A 224 5.39 18.64 0.99
C MET A 224 4.57 17.38 0.70
N ALA A 225 3.26 17.43 0.97
CA ALA A 225 2.31 16.39 0.57
C ALA A 225 2.01 16.39 -0.95
N GLN A 226 2.55 17.35 -1.71
CA GLN A 226 2.24 17.60 -3.13
C GLN A 226 0.76 17.82 -3.41
N ILE A 227 0.08 18.51 -2.50
CA ILE A 227 -1.31 18.91 -2.69
C ILE A 227 -1.32 20.28 -3.40
N PRO A 228 -1.96 20.40 -4.58
CA PRO A 228 -2.13 21.68 -5.27
C PRO A 228 -2.75 22.75 -4.37
N GLU A 229 -2.34 24.01 -4.54
CA GLU A 229 -2.72 25.12 -3.67
C GLU A 229 -4.24 25.31 -3.54
N ASP A 230 -4.99 25.15 -4.63
CA ASP A 230 -6.45 25.24 -4.64
C ASP A 230 -7.11 24.14 -3.78
N ARG A 231 -6.56 22.92 -3.79
CA ARG A 231 -6.99 21.83 -2.90
C ARG A 231 -6.51 22.02 -1.47
N ALA A 232 -5.28 22.51 -1.27
CA ALA A 232 -4.74 22.80 0.05
C ALA A 232 -5.60 23.82 0.81
N ASN A 233 -6.06 24.87 0.11
CA ASN A 233 -6.97 25.87 0.67
C ASN A 233 -8.31 25.26 1.09
N GLN A 234 -8.85 24.32 0.32
CA GLN A 234 -10.09 23.62 0.66
C GLN A 234 -9.92 22.71 1.88
N TRP A 235 -8.82 21.95 1.96
CA TRP A 235 -8.50 21.15 3.15
C TRP A 235 -8.32 22.01 4.40
N ALA A 236 -7.64 23.15 4.28
CA ALA A 236 -7.47 24.10 5.38
C ALA A 236 -8.80 24.69 5.84
N GLN A 237 -9.74 24.98 4.93
CA GLN A 237 -11.10 25.43 5.28
C GLN A 237 -11.91 24.37 6.04
N LEU A 238 -11.65 23.09 5.79
CA LEU A 238 -12.23 21.98 6.55
C LEU A 238 -11.53 21.75 7.91
N GLY A 239 -10.44 22.47 8.20
CA GLY A 239 -9.65 22.28 9.42
C GLY A 239 -8.84 20.98 9.43
N VAL A 240 -8.66 20.36 8.27
CA VAL A 240 -7.86 19.13 8.11
C VAL A 240 -6.39 19.50 8.06
N SER A 241 -5.49 18.68 8.61
CA SER A 241 -4.05 18.92 8.56
C SER A 241 -3.44 18.48 7.21
N ALA A 242 -2.23 18.94 6.87
CA ALA A 242 -1.55 18.47 5.66
C ALA A 242 -1.26 16.95 5.69
N GLU A 243 -0.99 16.40 6.87
CA GLU A 243 -0.78 14.96 7.05
C GLU A 243 -2.06 14.17 6.76
N GLU A 244 -3.17 14.57 7.37
CA GLU A 244 -4.45 13.91 7.16
C GLU A 244 -4.96 14.09 5.72
N ALA A 245 -4.85 15.29 5.16
CA ALA A 245 -5.21 15.56 3.77
C ALA A 245 -4.40 14.72 2.79
N GLY A 246 -3.09 14.56 3.01
CA GLY A 246 -2.25 13.72 2.16
C GLY A 246 -2.64 12.24 2.22
N ASN A 247 -3.12 11.75 3.36
CA ASN A 247 -3.69 10.40 3.46
C ASN A 247 -4.97 10.26 2.62
N TRP A 248 -5.89 11.23 2.66
CA TRP A 248 -7.09 11.22 1.81
C TRP A 248 -6.76 11.29 0.31
N GLU A 249 -5.85 12.20 -0.07
CA GLU A 249 -5.40 12.39 -1.45
C GLU A 249 -4.66 11.16 -2.00
N ALA A 250 -3.95 10.41 -1.15
CA ALA A 250 -3.36 9.13 -1.53
C ALA A 250 -4.41 8.13 -2.02
N TRP A 251 -5.61 8.14 -1.45
CA TRP A 251 -6.76 7.34 -1.93
C TRP A 251 -7.55 8.02 -3.05
N GLY A 252 -7.06 9.17 -3.54
CA GLY A 252 -7.71 9.98 -4.55
C GLY A 252 -9.00 10.64 -4.05
N ILE A 253 -9.20 10.76 -2.74
CA ILE A 253 -10.39 11.35 -2.12
C ILE A 253 -10.12 12.83 -1.89
N HIS A 254 -10.89 13.69 -2.56
CA HIS A 254 -10.74 15.14 -2.50
C HIS A 254 -11.57 15.75 -1.36
N PRO A 255 -11.34 17.02 -0.98
CA PRO A 255 -11.94 17.63 0.22
C PRO A 255 -13.45 17.44 0.36
N GLN A 256 -14.24 17.70 -0.69
CA GLN A 256 -15.70 17.57 -0.62
C GLN A 256 -16.14 16.11 -0.47
N GLU A 257 -15.44 15.18 -1.11
CA GLU A 257 -15.75 13.75 -1.00
C GLU A 257 -15.38 13.22 0.38
N ALA A 258 -14.23 13.63 0.94
CA ALA A 258 -13.84 13.29 2.31
C ALA A 258 -14.85 13.83 3.32
N LEU A 259 -15.37 15.04 3.13
CA LEU A 259 -16.44 15.59 3.97
C LEU A 259 -17.68 14.69 3.95
N LEU A 260 -18.06 14.15 2.78
CA LEU A 260 -19.18 13.20 2.70
C LEU A 260 -18.87 11.90 3.44
N TRP A 261 -17.67 11.34 3.32
CA TRP A 261 -17.26 10.13 4.05
C TRP A 261 -17.30 10.36 5.56
N MET A 262 -16.76 11.49 6.03
CA MET A 262 -16.78 11.88 7.45
C MET A 262 -18.21 12.07 7.97
N GLN A 263 -19.08 12.74 7.20
CA GLN A 263 -20.49 12.91 7.55
C GLN A 263 -21.27 11.59 7.57
N ALA A 264 -20.86 10.62 6.74
CA ALA A 264 -21.40 9.27 6.73
C ALA A 264 -20.87 8.39 7.87
N GLY A 265 -19.99 8.92 8.74
CA GLY A 265 -19.42 8.20 9.87
C GLY A 265 -18.23 7.30 9.52
N VAL A 266 -17.67 7.42 8.32
CA VAL A 266 -16.50 6.65 7.87
C VAL A 266 -15.26 7.52 8.01
N SER A 267 -14.61 7.47 9.17
CA SER A 267 -13.40 8.23 9.46
C SER A 267 -12.11 7.50 9.09
N GLU A 268 -12.15 6.17 8.93
CA GLU A 268 -10.97 5.41 8.53
C GLU A 268 -10.72 5.54 7.02
N ILE A 269 -9.66 6.26 6.67
CA ILE A 269 -9.32 6.63 5.28
C ILE A 269 -9.10 5.41 4.39
N SER A 270 -8.44 4.36 4.91
CA SER A 270 -8.24 3.09 4.18
C SER A 270 -9.54 2.39 3.85
N ILE A 271 -10.53 2.43 4.76
CA ILE A 271 -11.87 1.89 4.50
C ILE A 271 -12.53 2.71 3.39
N ALA A 272 -12.62 4.04 3.54
CA ALA A 272 -13.22 4.91 2.52
C ALA A 272 -12.56 4.73 1.14
N GLY A 273 -11.23 4.65 1.10
CA GLY A 273 -10.45 4.40 -0.11
C GLY A 273 -10.75 3.06 -0.77
N LEU A 274 -10.91 1.99 0.01
CA LEU A 274 -11.27 0.68 -0.51
C LEU A 274 -12.69 0.67 -1.11
N TRP A 275 -13.68 1.22 -0.40
CA TRP A 275 -15.05 1.33 -0.93
C TRP A 275 -15.13 2.17 -2.19
N LYS A 276 -14.37 3.27 -2.25
CA LYS A 276 -14.22 4.08 -3.46
C LYS A 276 -13.61 3.28 -4.61
N ALA A 277 -12.59 2.46 -4.34
CA ALA A 277 -11.95 1.63 -5.36
C ALA A 277 -12.95 0.64 -5.99
N TRP A 278 -13.89 0.13 -5.18
CA TRP A 278 -15.04 -0.67 -5.62
C TRP A 278 -16.20 0.13 -6.23
N ARG A 279 -16.01 1.45 -6.41
CA ARG A 279 -16.95 2.39 -7.06
C ARG A 279 -18.30 2.54 -6.36
N PHE A 280 -18.37 2.25 -5.06
CA PHE A 280 -19.57 2.55 -4.28
C PHE A 280 -19.73 4.06 -4.06
N PRO A 281 -20.94 4.62 -4.29
CA PRO A 281 -21.27 5.96 -3.81
C PRO A 281 -21.19 6.01 -2.28
N VAL A 282 -20.71 7.13 -1.72
CA VAL A 282 -20.48 7.29 -0.26
C VAL A 282 -21.68 6.88 0.60
N VAL A 283 -22.87 7.37 0.24
CA VAL A 283 -24.12 7.11 0.99
C VAL A 283 -24.50 5.62 0.94
N GLU A 284 -24.21 4.95 -0.17
CA GLU A 284 -24.48 3.53 -0.32
C GLU A 284 -23.45 2.69 0.44
N ALA A 285 -22.17 2.99 0.27
CA ALA A 285 -21.07 2.36 1.01
C ALA A 285 -21.32 2.40 2.52
N ALA A 286 -21.76 3.54 3.05
CA ALA A 286 -22.05 3.68 4.47
C ALA A 286 -23.10 2.68 4.99
N LYS A 287 -24.11 2.35 4.18
CA LYS A 287 -25.13 1.35 4.54
C LYS A 287 -24.52 -0.06 4.55
N TRP A 288 -23.71 -0.39 3.56
CA TRP A 288 -23.02 -1.69 3.51
C TRP A 288 -21.98 -1.85 4.64
N ILE A 289 -21.26 -0.78 4.99
CA ILE A 289 -20.32 -0.71 6.13
C ILE A 289 -21.06 -0.94 7.46
N GLN A 290 -22.17 -0.23 7.69
CA GLN A 290 -23.03 -0.46 8.87
C GLN A 290 -23.57 -1.89 8.90
N GLY A 291 -23.65 -2.51 7.72
CA GLY A 291 -24.00 -3.88 7.54
C GLY A 291 -22.88 -4.90 7.75
N GLU A 292 -21.67 -4.45 8.11
CA GLU A 292 -20.47 -5.27 8.29
C GLU A 292 -20.06 -6.07 7.04
N PHE A 293 -20.47 -5.62 5.85
CA PHE A 293 -20.06 -6.23 4.60
C PHE A 293 -18.66 -5.79 4.18
N ALA A 294 -17.91 -6.69 3.57
CA ALA A 294 -16.72 -6.32 2.82
C ALA A 294 -17.12 -5.71 1.46
N PRO A 295 -16.32 -4.79 0.88
CA PRO A 295 -16.66 -4.15 -0.40
C PRO A 295 -16.89 -5.11 -1.56
N ASN A 296 -16.12 -6.19 -1.65
CA ASN A 296 -16.26 -7.22 -2.68
C ASN A 296 -17.58 -7.97 -2.53
N GLU A 297 -17.92 -8.39 -1.31
CA GLU A 297 -19.18 -9.07 -1.01
C GLU A 297 -20.37 -8.14 -1.29
N ALA A 298 -20.29 -6.90 -0.82
CA ALA A 298 -21.30 -5.88 -1.11
C ALA A 298 -21.49 -5.67 -2.61
N ALA A 299 -20.40 -5.66 -3.40
CA ALA A 299 -20.49 -5.52 -4.85
C ALA A 299 -21.26 -6.69 -5.48
N ASP A 300 -21.01 -7.93 -5.05
CA ASP A 300 -21.73 -9.11 -5.55
C ASP A 300 -23.23 -9.00 -5.28
N TRP A 301 -23.63 -8.62 -4.06
CA TRP A 301 -25.05 -8.44 -3.69
C TRP A 301 -25.70 -7.24 -4.39
N ALA A 302 -25.02 -6.10 -4.45
CA ALA A 302 -25.54 -4.88 -5.08
C ALA A 302 -25.73 -5.05 -6.59
N ASN A 303 -24.83 -5.78 -7.27
CA ASN A 303 -24.97 -6.11 -8.70
C ASN A 303 -26.24 -6.93 -8.99
N GLU A 304 -26.75 -7.65 -8.00
CA GLU A 304 -27.98 -8.42 -8.07
C GLU A 304 -29.21 -7.65 -7.55
N ASN A 305 -29.04 -6.34 -7.31
CA ASN A 305 -30.05 -5.38 -6.83
C ASN A 305 -30.57 -5.66 -5.41
N PHE A 306 -29.79 -6.32 -4.58
CA PHE A 306 -30.08 -6.44 -3.15
C PHE A 306 -29.55 -5.25 -2.37
N ASP A 307 -30.26 -4.86 -1.32
CA ASP A 307 -29.72 -3.95 -0.32
C ASP A 307 -29.02 -4.70 0.83
N PRO A 308 -28.28 -4.01 1.73
CA PRO A 308 -27.55 -4.67 2.82
C PRO A 308 -28.44 -5.46 3.78
N ASP A 309 -29.69 -5.04 4.01
CA ASP A 309 -30.60 -5.69 4.93
C ASP A 309 -31.16 -6.98 4.31
N GLU A 310 -31.51 -6.95 3.03
CA GLU A 310 -31.93 -8.12 2.26
C GLU A 310 -30.80 -9.15 2.15
N ALA A 311 -29.58 -8.71 1.79
CA ALA A 311 -28.41 -9.56 1.72
C ALA A 311 -28.15 -10.27 3.07
N ARG A 312 -28.22 -9.52 4.18
CA ARG A 312 -28.04 -10.10 5.52
C ARG A 312 -29.13 -11.11 5.88
N GLN A 313 -30.38 -10.84 5.53
CA GLN A 313 -31.47 -11.80 5.75
C GLN A 313 -31.23 -13.11 4.98
N LEU A 314 -30.70 -13.05 3.76
CA LEU A 314 -30.40 -14.21 2.95
C LEU A 314 -29.18 -14.99 3.48
N ILE A 315 -28.12 -14.30 3.91
CA ILE A 315 -26.97 -14.91 4.59
C ILE A 315 -27.41 -15.63 5.86
N ASN A 316 -28.29 -15.02 6.67
CA ASN A 316 -28.86 -15.64 7.87
C ASN A 316 -29.72 -16.89 7.57
N ARG A 317 -30.20 -17.05 6.33
CA ARG A 317 -30.90 -18.24 5.84
C ARG A 317 -29.96 -19.26 5.19
N GLY A 318 -28.65 -19.00 5.18
CA GLY A 318 -27.63 -19.89 4.62
C GLY A 318 -27.31 -19.65 3.14
N VAL A 319 -27.79 -18.56 2.54
CA VAL A 319 -27.44 -18.18 1.17
C VAL A 319 -26.16 -17.36 1.21
N SER A 320 -25.02 -17.98 0.88
CA SER A 320 -23.71 -17.34 0.99
C SER A 320 -23.30 -16.48 -0.21
N HIS A 321 -24.06 -16.53 -1.32
CA HIS A 321 -23.77 -15.77 -2.53
C HIS A 321 -25.06 -15.53 -3.34
N PRO A 322 -25.27 -14.34 -3.94
CA PRO A 322 -26.54 -14.02 -4.61
C PRO A 322 -26.81 -14.87 -5.86
N SER A 323 -25.78 -15.39 -6.52
CA SER A 323 -25.93 -16.29 -7.68
C SER A 323 -26.71 -17.58 -7.36
N LEU A 324 -26.77 -17.99 -6.09
CA LEU A 324 -27.49 -19.19 -5.64
C LEU A 324 -29.02 -19.00 -5.58
N ILE A 325 -29.52 -17.77 -5.79
CA ILE A 325 -30.95 -17.46 -5.71
C ILE A 325 -31.67 -17.74 -7.04
N LYS A 326 -30.91 -17.68 -8.15
CA LYS A 326 -31.45 -17.82 -9.51
C LYS A 326 -31.26 -19.24 -10.10
N SER A 327 -30.67 -20.17 -9.35
CA SER A 327 -30.41 -21.56 -9.76
C SER A 327 -31.51 -22.52 -9.32
#